data_AF-A0A2U8PY01-F1
#
_entry.id   AF-A0A2U8PY01-F1
#
_cell.length_a   1.000
_cell.length_b   1.000
_cell.length_c   1.000
_cell.angle_alpha   90.00
_cell.angle_beta   90.00
_cell.angle_gamma   90.00
#
_symmetry.space_group_name_H-M   'P 1'
#
loop_
_entity.id
_entity.type
_entity.pdbx_description
1 polymer ?
#
loop_
_entity_poly.entity_id
_entity_poly.type
_entity_poly.pdbx_seq_one_letter_code
_entity_poly.pdbx_strand_id
1 'polypeptide(L)'
;MKNEIGSDVVSEFTAQRIQSIYDSSWAAGGKIAMGHDMIAKLRLLCTFGSTVLNDDASSRLSAIMGNMRFAKAASSGSQRLTIDHARAIKATAREHFGWDSIALAQAIQFHFPKLRQSDVIGEWVPLSDPTPSDIVRGNEKWVRGLRWSEVDENLILRRKVTVGRDQRDMEFNLKRAGLVAEEINRVPLSRRVGPMIVCEFSGLPWSGNEYRRKWRKVADKAGVPKDVKNAEIRKSADSSESDEVEGTFE
;
A
#
# COMPACT_ATOMS: atom_id res chain seq x y z
N MET A 1 34.82 -2.39 -7.15
CA MET A 1 34.56 -3.80 -7.48
C MET A 1 33.08 -3.97 -7.74
N LYS A 2 32.68 -4.42 -8.94
CA LYS A 2 31.32 -4.91 -9.18
C LYS A 2 31.20 -6.20 -8.39
N ASN A 3 30.39 -6.22 -7.34
CA ASN A 3 30.10 -7.46 -6.60
C ASN A 3 29.16 -8.30 -7.47
N GLU A 4 29.75 -9.15 -8.33
CA GLU A 4 29.05 -10.18 -9.09
C GLU A 4 28.57 -11.27 -8.12
N ILE A 5 27.47 -10.99 -7.44
CA ILE A 5 26.69 -12.02 -6.74
C ILE A 5 25.61 -12.46 -7.74
N GLY A 6 25.67 -13.72 -8.20
CA GLY A 6 24.66 -14.27 -9.12
C GLY A 6 25.16 -15.34 -10.10
N SER A 7 26.48 -15.50 -10.25
CA SER A 7 27.10 -16.56 -11.06
C SER A 7 27.57 -17.78 -10.24
N ASP A 8 27.63 -17.62 -8.91
CA ASP A 8 28.06 -18.68 -7.98
C ASP A 8 27.09 -19.88 -8.03
N VAL A 9 27.64 -21.10 -8.04
CA VAL A 9 26.84 -22.33 -8.04
C VAL A 9 26.24 -22.55 -6.64
N VAL A 10 24.97 -22.92 -6.56
CA VAL A 10 24.24 -23.12 -5.28
C VAL A 10 24.97 -24.11 -4.35
N SER A 11 25.62 -25.12 -4.90
CA SER A 11 26.41 -26.10 -4.15
C SER A 11 27.61 -25.50 -3.40
N GLU A 12 28.12 -24.35 -3.83
CA GLU A 12 29.29 -23.69 -3.25
C GLU A 12 28.92 -22.74 -2.10
N PHE A 13 27.63 -22.44 -1.92
CA PHE A 13 27.19 -21.58 -0.82
C PHE A 13 27.40 -22.25 0.53
N THR A 14 28.12 -21.56 1.41
CA THR A 14 28.34 -21.92 2.81
C THR A 14 27.76 -20.85 3.73
N ALA A 15 27.55 -21.18 5.01
CA ALA A 15 27.10 -20.21 6.00
C ALA A 15 28.02 -18.97 6.06
N GLN A 16 29.33 -19.18 6.01
CA GLN A 16 30.33 -18.10 6.02
C GLN A 16 30.23 -17.21 4.77
N ARG A 17 30.06 -17.81 3.59
CA ARG A 17 29.88 -17.06 2.34
C ARG A 17 28.62 -16.21 2.37
N ILE A 18 27.49 -16.78 2.83
CA ILE A 18 26.22 -16.06 2.96
C ILE A 18 26.35 -14.90 3.96
N GLN A 19 26.98 -15.14 5.11
CA GLN A 19 27.20 -14.11 6.12
C GLN A 19 28.08 -12.98 5.57
N SER A 20 29.17 -13.33 4.86
CA SER A 20 30.05 -12.36 4.21
C SER A 20 29.31 -11.51 3.18
N ILE A 21 28.49 -12.12 2.32
CA ILE A 21 27.67 -11.39 1.34
C ILE A 21 26.66 -10.46 2.04
N TYR A 22 26.02 -10.96 3.09
CA TYR A 22 25.08 -10.17 3.89
C TYR A 22 25.77 -8.93 4.46
N ASP A 23 26.88 -9.09 5.18
CA ASP A 23 27.55 -7.98 5.87
C ASP A 23 28.22 -7.00 4.90
N SER A 24 28.89 -7.51 3.86
CA SER A 24 29.69 -6.70 2.94
C SER A 24 28.89 -6.06 1.79
N SER A 25 27.70 -6.58 1.49
CA SER A 25 26.92 -6.12 0.33
C SER A 25 25.48 -5.78 0.69
N TRP A 26 24.68 -6.72 1.19
CA TRP A 26 23.24 -6.50 1.30
C TRP A 26 22.84 -5.65 2.51
N ALA A 27 23.51 -5.82 3.64
CA ALA A 27 23.32 -5.05 4.86
C ALA A 27 24.32 -3.89 5.00
N ALA A 28 25.29 -3.80 4.07
CA ALA A 28 26.35 -2.80 4.08
C ALA A 28 25.79 -1.37 4.17
N GLY A 29 26.47 -0.53 4.97
CA GLY A 29 26.05 0.86 5.20
C GLY A 29 24.74 0.98 5.99
N GLY A 30 24.42 0.00 6.85
CA GLY A 30 23.22 0.03 7.69
C GLY A 30 21.92 -0.33 6.96
N LYS A 31 22.00 -0.91 5.75
CA LYS A 31 20.86 -1.33 4.94
C LYS A 31 20.24 -2.65 5.43
N ILE A 32 20.04 -2.77 6.74
CA ILE A 32 19.59 -4.00 7.41
C ILE A 32 18.27 -4.52 6.82
N ALA A 33 17.33 -3.64 6.48
CA ALA A 33 16.07 -4.03 5.84
C ALA A 33 16.29 -4.70 4.47
N MET A 34 17.16 -4.12 3.64
CA MET A 34 17.52 -4.70 2.34
C MET A 34 18.24 -6.05 2.51
N GLY A 35 19.19 -6.13 3.45
CA GLY A 35 19.86 -7.37 3.82
C GLY A 35 18.87 -8.48 4.18
N HIS A 36 17.93 -8.16 5.06
CA HIS A 36 16.92 -9.10 5.51
C HIS A 36 16.00 -9.55 4.37
N ASP A 37 15.58 -8.64 3.48
CA ASP A 37 14.75 -8.98 2.31
C ASP A 37 15.48 -9.90 1.32
N MET A 38 16.77 -9.67 1.09
CA MET A 38 17.58 -10.52 0.22
C MET A 38 17.73 -11.94 0.79
N ILE A 39 17.94 -12.06 2.10
CA ILE A 39 17.95 -13.36 2.78
C ILE A 39 16.59 -14.05 2.67
N ALA A 40 15.48 -13.32 2.84
CA ALA A 40 14.15 -13.90 2.71
C ALA A 40 13.90 -14.45 1.29
N LYS A 41 14.33 -13.72 0.25
CA LYS A 41 14.26 -14.20 -1.14
C LYS A 41 15.13 -15.42 -1.37
N LEU A 42 16.36 -15.43 -0.86
CA LEU A 42 17.24 -16.58 -0.98
C LEU A 42 16.63 -17.82 -0.30
N ARG A 43 16.02 -17.66 0.89
CA ARG A 43 15.28 -18.75 1.58
C ARG A 43 14.17 -19.29 0.70
N LEU A 44 13.35 -18.40 0.13
CA LEU A 44 12.26 -18.78 -0.75
C LEU A 44 12.74 -19.59 -1.97
N LEU A 45 13.82 -19.14 -2.62
CA LEU A 45 14.40 -19.85 -3.76
C LEU A 45 14.96 -21.23 -3.36
N CYS A 46 15.64 -21.33 -2.21
CA CYS A 46 16.13 -22.62 -1.71
C CYS A 46 14.99 -23.58 -1.37
N THR A 47 13.89 -23.07 -0.77
CA THR A 47 12.69 -23.87 -0.52
C THR A 47 12.09 -24.36 -1.83
N PHE A 48 11.94 -23.49 -2.84
CA PHE A 48 11.42 -23.88 -4.14
C PHE A 48 12.30 -24.94 -4.82
N GLY A 49 13.62 -24.72 -4.85
CA GLY A 49 14.56 -25.70 -5.40
C GLY A 49 14.49 -27.05 -4.68
N SER A 50 14.38 -27.03 -3.35
CA SER A 50 14.25 -28.24 -2.54
C SER A 50 12.91 -28.96 -2.74
N THR A 51 11.78 -28.26 -2.68
CA THR A 51 10.45 -28.90 -2.61
C THR A 51 9.77 -29.08 -3.96
N VAL A 52 10.17 -28.30 -4.99
CA VAL A 52 9.55 -28.35 -6.32
C VAL A 52 10.51 -28.98 -7.33
N LEU A 53 11.79 -28.58 -7.31
CA LEU A 53 12.79 -29.10 -8.24
C LEU A 53 13.50 -30.36 -7.72
N ASN A 54 13.34 -30.69 -6.44
CA ASN A 54 14.05 -31.80 -5.76
C ASN A 54 15.58 -31.70 -5.91
N ASP A 55 16.13 -30.49 -5.81
CA ASP A 55 17.57 -30.25 -5.92
C ASP A 55 18.27 -30.42 -4.55
N ASP A 56 19.30 -31.27 -4.52
CA ASP A 56 20.05 -31.60 -3.31
C ASP A 56 20.84 -30.40 -2.77
N ALA A 57 21.41 -29.59 -3.67
CA ALA A 57 22.18 -28.40 -3.27
C ALA A 57 21.28 -27.37 -2.57
N SER A 58 20.06 -27.18 -3.08
CA SER A 58 19.03 -26.33 -2.51
C SER A 58 18.54 -26.86 -1.16
N SER A 59 18.38 -28.19 -1.03
CA SER A 59 17.98 -28.83 0.23
C SER A 59 19.02 -28.62 1.33
N ARG A 60 20.31 -28.85 1.01
CA ARG A 60 21.43 -28.56 1.91
C ARG A 60 21.48 -27.09 2.32
N LEU A 61 21.36 -26.19 1.34
CA LEU A 61 21.43 -24.75 1.58
C LEU A 61 20.25 -24.24 2.44
N SER A 62 19.05 -24.78 2.22
CA SER A 62 17.86 -24.49 3.03
C SER A 62 18.08 -24.85 4.50
N ALA A 63 18.65 -26.04 4.78
CA ALA A 63 18.99 -26.46 6.13
C ALA A 63 20.04 -25.55 6.80
N ILE A 64 21.10 -25.18 6.07
CA ILE A 64 22.12 -24.22 6.55
C ILE A 64 21.45 -22.91 6.93
N MET A 65 20.67 -22.35 6.00
CA MET A 65 20.03 -21.06 6.20
C MET A 65 19.03 -21.10 7.35
N GLY A 66 18.28 -22.18 7.56
CA GLY A 66 17.36 -22.35 8.70
C GLY A 66 18.00 -22.04 10.06
N ASN A 67 19.28 -22.33 10.21
CA ASN A 67 20.04 -22.10 11.45
C ASN A 67 20.69 -20.71 11.53
N MET A 68 20.80 -19.98 10.43
CA MET A 68 21.36 -18.63 10.42
C MET A 68 20.38 -17.61 11.03
N ARG A 69 20.93 -16.57 11.67
CA ARG A 69 20.19 -15.44 12.23
C ARG A 69 20.73 -14.16 11.63
N PHE A 70 19.83 -13.27 11.22
CA PHE A 70 20.17 -11.99 10.61
C PHE A 70 19.51 -10.86 11.39
N ALA A 71 20.17 -9.70 11.42
CA ALA A 71 19.64 -8.54 12.11
C ALA A 71 18.29 -8.14 11.49
N LYS A 72 17.32 -7.87 12.35
CA LYS A 72 16.04 -7.28 11.95
C LYS A 72 16.18 -5.77 12.06
N ALA A 73 15.84 -5.04 11.00
CA ALA A 73 15.79 -3.60 11.08
C ALA A 73 14.81 -3.19 12.19
N ALA A 74 15.22 -2.25 13.04
CA ALA A 74 14.30 -1.63 13.99
C ALA A 74 13.09 -1.13 13.20
N SER A 75 11.88 -1.42 13.68
CA SER A 75 10.69 -0.84 13.06
C SER A 75 10.86 0.67 13.10
N SER A 76 10.89 1.35 11.95
CA SER A 76 10.86 2.80 11.95
C SER A 76 9.62 3.20 12.73
N GLY A 77 9.79 3.88 13.86
CA GLY A 77 8.71 4.42 14.67
C GLY A 77 8.06 5.57 13.92
N SER A 78 7.43 5.26 12.79
CA SER A 78 6.73 6.24 11.99
C SER A 78 5.55 6.73 12.81
N GLN A 79 5.51 8.04 13.01
CA GLN A 79 4.45 8.69 13.74
C GLN A 79 3.11 8.48 13.03
N ARG A 80 2.06 8.29 13.85
CA ARG A 80 0.69 8.17 13.35
C ARG A 80 0.23 9.49 12.75
N LEU A 81 -0.55 9.40 11.68
CA LEU A 81 -1.23 10.56 11.11
C LEU A 81 -2.37 10.99 12.06
N THR A 82 -2.32 12.23 12.57
CA THR A 82 -3.33 12.78 13.47
C THR A 82 -4.47 13.43 12.67
N ILE A 83 -5.58 13.74 13.34
CA ILE A 83 -6.68 14.48 12.72
C ILE A 83 -6.24 15.86 12.22
N ASP A 84 -5.33 16.52 12.93
CA ASP A 84 -4.82 17.84 12.55
C ASP A 84 -3.90 17.74 11.32
N HIS A 85 -3.09 16.68 11.22
CA HIS A 85 -2.37 16.38 9.98
C HIS A 85 -3.34 16.16 8.81
N ALA A 86 -4.42 15.39 9.02
CA ALA A 86 -5.43 15.15 7.97
C ALA A 86 -6.08 16.47 7.52
N ARG A 87 -6.50 17.32 8.46
CA ARG A 87 -7.07 18.65 8.16
C ARG A 87 -6.10 19.54 7.41
N ALA A 88 -4.85 19.63 7.88
CA ALA A 88 -3.82 20.44 7.24
C ALA A 88 -3.51 19.98 5.82
N ILE A 89 -3.39 18.66 5.60
CA ILE A 89 -3.19 18.08 4.26
C ILE A 89 -4.37 18.40 3.35
N LYS A 90 -5.61 18.20 3.81
CA LYS A 90 -6.81 18.50 3.02
C LYS A 90 -6.86 19.98 2.61
N ALA A 91 -6.72 20.89 3.56
CA ALA A 91 -6.72 22.33 3.31
C ALA A 91 -5.60 22.69 2.32
N THR A 92 -4.38 22.22 2.56
CA THR A 92 -3.22 22.49 1.70
C THR A 92 -3.41 21.96 0.28
N ALA A 93 -3.91 20.73 0.12
CA ALA A 93 -4.15 20.13 -1.19
C ALA A 93 -5.07 21.01 -2.03
N ARG A 94 -6.14 21.54 -1.44
CA ARG A 94 -7.11 22.38 -2.14
C ARG A 94 -6.62 23.80 -2.34
N GLU A 95 -6.28 24.48 -1.26
CA GLU A 95 -6.04 25.92 -1.26
C GLU A 95 -4.72 26.29 -1.92
N HIS A 96 -3.68 25.46 -1.78
CA HIS A 96 -2.37 25.73 -2.36
C HIS A 96 -2.14 25.05 -3.70
N PHE A 97 -2.76 23.89 -3.96
CA PHE A 97 -2.48 23.11 -5.16
C PHE A 97 -3.68 22.91 -6.09
N GLY A 98 -4.91 23.14 -5.62
CA GLY A 98 -6.12 22.82 -6.38
C GLY A 98 -6.32 21.32 -6.61
N TRP A 99 -5.83 20.46 -5.71
CA TRP A 99 -5.89 19.01 -5.80
C TRP A 99 -6.99 18.44 -4.90
N ASP A 100 -8.24 18.70 -5.26
CA ASP A 100 -9.43 18.25 -4.52
C ASP A 100 -9.48 16.72 -4.37
N SER A 101 -9.03 15.97 -5.38
CA SER A 101 -8.99 14.51 -5.35
C SER A 101 -8.06 13.98 -4.24
N ILE A 102 -6.94 14.65 -3.99
CA ILE A 102 -6.01 14.29 -2.91
C ILE A 102 -6.63 14.62 -1.55
N ALA A 103 -7.36 15.73 -1.44
CA ALA A 103 -8.10 16.06 -0.22
C ALA A 103 -9.19 15.01 0.11
N LEU A 104 -9.99 14.62 -0.89
CA LEU A 104 -11.01 13.58 -0.74
C LEU A 104 -10.39 12.24 -0.37
N ALA A 105 -9.33 11.82 -1.08
CA ALA A 105 -8.65 10.56 -0.79
C ALA A 105 -8.02 10.54 0.61
N GLN A 106 -7.41 11.65 1.05
CA GLN A 106 -6.89 11.78 2.41
C GLN A 106 -8.01 11.66 3.47
N ALA A 107 -9.16 12.30 3.24
CA ALA A 107 -10.29 12.23 4.14
C ALA A 107 -10.81 10.79 4.30
N ILE A 108 -11.00 10.09 3.16
CA ILE A 108 -11.48 8.70 3.14
C ILE A 108 -10.47 7.78 3.83
N GLN A 109 -9.18 7.88 3.47
CA GLN A 109 -8.12 7.05 4.04
C GLN A 109 -8.01 7.24 5.55
N PHE A 110 -8.09 8.50 6.04
CA PHE A 110 -8.01 8.79 7.47
C PHE A 110 -9.19 8.22 8.25
N HIS A 111 -10.41 8.40 7.74
CA HIS A 111 -11.62 8.01 8.46
C HIS A 111 -11.90 6.50 8.38
N PHE A 112 -11.51 5.85 7.29
CA PHE A 112 -11.76 4.43 7.06
C PHE A 112 -10.44 3.63 7.00
N PRO A 113 -9.81 3.34 8.16
CA PRO A 113 -8.49 2.71 8.23
C PRO A 113 -8.42 1.31 7.59
N LYS A 114 -9.59 0.66 7.39
CA LYS A 114 -9.69 -0.65 6.73
C LYS A 114 -9.40 -0.56 5.22
N LEU A 115 -9.64 0.60 4.59
CA LEU A 115 -9.33 0.85 3.18
C LEU A 115 -7.83 1.13 2.99
N ARG A 116 -7.16 0.36 2.13
CA ARG A 116 -5.80 0.66 1.67
C ARG A 116 -5.81 1.88 0.77
N GLN A 117 -4.63 2.48 0.60
CA GLN A 117 -4.43 3.47 -0.45
C GLN A 117 -4.90 2.95 -1.81
N SER A 118 -4.59 1.70 -2.16
CA SER A 118 -5.03 1.07 -3.40
C SER A 118 -6.53 0.78 -3.46
N ASP A 119 -7.21 0.52 -2.34
CA ASP A 119 -8.67 0.41 -2.35
C ASP A 119 -9.33 1.78 -2.59
N VAL A 120 -8.65 2.88 -2.23
CA VAL A 120 -9.15 4.25 -2.40
C VAL A 120 -8.87 4.82 -3.79
N ILE A 121 -7.59 4.84 -4.20
CA ILE A 121 -7.16 5.47 -5.46
C ILE A 121 -7.14 4.49 -6.63
N GLY A 122 -7.20 3.19 -6.35
CA GLY A 122 -7.05 2.11 -7.31
C GLY A 122 -5.61 1.78 -7.67
N GLU A 123 -5.48 0.86 -8.61
CA GLU A 123 -4.21 0.34 -9.11
C GLU A 123 -4.28 0.26 -10.64
N TRP A 124 -3.19 0.65 -11.29
CA TRP A 124 -2.99 0.38 -12.72
C TRP A 124 -2.29 -0.97 -12.85
N VAL A 125 -2.92 -1.90 -13.54
CA VAL A 125 -2.43 -3.28 -13.74
C VAL A 125 -2.30 -3.55 -15.25
N PRO A 126 -1.42 -4.49 -15.67
CA PRO A 126 -1.32 -4.88 -17.08
C PRO A 126 -2.67 -5.35 -17.65
N LEU A 127 -2.87 -5.17 -18.96
CA LEU A 127 -4.11 -5.66 -19.61
C LEU A 127 -4.34 -7.17 -19.45
N SER A 128 -3.27 -7.95 -19.29
CA SER A 128 -3.31 -9.40 -19.04
C SER A 128 -3.85 -9.79 -17.67
N ASP A 129 -3.99 -8.86 -16.72
CA ASP A 129 -4.64 -9.12 -15.44
C ASP A 129 -6.09 -9.57 -15.69
N PRO A 130 -6.63 -10.59 -15.00
CA PRO A 130 -7.99 -11.07 -15.28
C PRO A 130 -9.09 -10.12 -14.81
N THR A 131 -8.78 -9.12 -13.97
CA THR A 131 -9.79 -8.22 -13.37
C THR A 131 -10.43 -7.32 -14.44
N PRO A 132 -11.76 -7.32 -14.59
CA PRO A 132 -12.44 -6.43 -15.54
C PRO A 132 -12.21 -4.95 -15.23
N SER A 133 -12.10 -4.12 -16.26
CA SER A 133 -12.05 -2.66 -16.15
C SER A 133 -12.50 -1.99 -17.44
N ASP A 134 -13.20 -0.86 -17.28
CA ASP A 134 -13.64 0.07 -18.32
C ASP A 134 -12.67 1.25 -18.52
N ILE A 135 -11.63 1.38 -17.69
CA ILE A 135 -10.66 2.48 -17.75
C ILE A 135 -9.30 1.93 -18.15
N VAL A 136 -8.85 2.30 -19.34
CA VAL A 136 -7.62 1.81 -19.96
C VAL A 136 -6.70 2.98 -20.31
N ARG A 137 -5.39 2.80 -20.13
CA ARG A 137 -4.37 3.76 -20.55
C ARG A 137 -3.13 3.00 -21.02
N GLY A 138 -2.85 3.06 -22.33
CA GLY A 138 -1.73 2.31 -22.91
C GLY A 138 -1.93 0.81 -22.74
N ASN A 139 -0.93 0.13 -22.17
CA ASN A 139 -0.98 -1.32 -21.91
C ASN A 139 -1.41 -1.66 -20.46
N GLU A 140 -2.06 -0.72 -19.79
CA GLU A 140 -2.56 -0.86 -18.42
C GLU A 140 -4.06 -0.56 -18.35
N LYS A 141 -4.72 -1.15 -17.36
CA LYS A 141 -6.10 -0.85 -16.98
C LYS A 141 -6.20 -0.52 -15.50
N TRP A 142 -7.15 0.31 -15.13
CA TRP A 142 -7.36 0.76 -13.76
C TRP A 142 -8.38 -0.10 -13.03
N VAL A 143 -8.02 -0.62 -11.87
CA VAL A 143 -8.85 -1.53 -11.08
C VAL A 143 -8.87 -1.09 -9.61
N ARG A 144 -9.79 -1.67 -8.83
CA ARG A 144 -9.84 -1.62 -7.35
C ARG A 144 -10.06 -0.27 -6.65
N GLY A 145 -10.03 0.86 -7.35
CA GLY A 145 -10.29 2.14 -6.72
C GLY A 145 -11.77 2.49 -6.66
N LEU A 146 -12.12 3.39 -5.72
CA LEU A 146 -13.50 3.74 -5.43
C LEU A 146 -14.21 4.38 -6.62
N ARG A 147 -15.46 3.98 -6.82
CA ARG A 147 -16.33 4.54 -7.85
C ARG A 147 -17.57 5.15 -7.22
N TRP A 148 -18.07 6.22 -7.83
CA TRP A 148 -19.33 6.83 -7.41
C TRP A 148 -20.51 5.88 -7.52
N SER A 149 -20.47 4.91 -8.45
CA SER A 149 -21.49 3.87 -8.58
C SER A 149 -21.56 2.88 -7.41
N GLU A 150 -20.55 2.87 -6.54
CA GLU A 150 -20.51 2.01 -5.33
C GLU A 150 -21.10 2.73 -4.10
N VAL A 151 -21.46 4.00 -4.26
CA VAL A 151 -22.05 4.84 -3.20
C VAL A 151 -23.53 4.99 -3.49
N ASP A 152 -24.37 4.58 -2.53
CA ASP A 152 -25.81 4.73 -2.66
C ASP A 152 -26.32 6.14 -2.30
N GLU A 153 -27.63 6.34 -2.41
CA GLU A 153 -28.31 7.60 -2.08
C GLU A 153 -28.14 8.03 -0.61
N ASN A 154 -27.87 7.09 0.29
CA ASN A 154 -27.64 7.34 1.71
C ASN A 154 -26.15 7.59 2.03
N LEU A 155 -25.31 7.69 0.99
CA LEU A 155 -23.85 7.79 1.08
C LEU A 155 -23.22 6.59 1.80
N ILE A 156 -23.79 5.41 1.62
CA ILE A 156 -23.18 4.14 2.03
C ILE A 156 -22.35 3.61 0.85
N LEU A 157 -21.05 3.49 1.08
CA LEU A 157 -20.11 2.84 0.16
C LEU A 157 -20.07 1.35 0.45
N ARG A 158 -20.43 0.50 -0.53
CA ARG A 158 -20.34 -0.96 -0.42
C ARG A 158 -19.20 -1.49 -1.27
N ARG A 159 -18.25 -2.22 -0.66
CA ARG A 159 -17.10 -2.74 -1.41
C ARG A 159 -16.47 -3.96 -0.77
N LYS A 160 -15.94 -4.86 -1.62
CA LYS A 160 -14.95 -5.87 -1.25
C LYS A 160 -13.61 -5.22 -0.98
N VAL A 161 -13.19 -5.20 0.28
CA VAL A 161 -11.91 -4.62 0.70
C VAL A 161 -10.84 -5.67 0.88
N THR A 162 -9.60 -5.29 0.60
CA THR A 162 -8.45 -6.20 0.71
C THR A 162 -7.88 -6.20 2.13
N VAL A 163 -8.28 -7.18 2.95
CA VAL A 163 -7.81 -7.36 4.33
C VAL A 163 -6.83 -8.54 4.40
N GLY A 164 -5.52 -8.26 4.50
CA GLY A 164 -4.52 -9.32 4.45
C GLY A 164 -4.54 -10.08 3.11
N ARG A 165 -4.79 -11.39 3.17
CA ARG A 165 -5.00 -12.29 2.01
C ARG A 165 -6.48 -12.51 1.69
N ASP A 166 -7.40 -12.03 2.54
CA ASP A 166 -8.82 -12.25 2.41
C ASP A 166 -9.52 -11.03 1.82
N GLN A 167 -10.65 -11.27 1.16
CA GLN A 167 -11.58 -10.24 0.71
C GLN A 167 -12.83 -10.33 1.59
N ARG A 168 -13.30 -9.19 2.08
CA ARG A 168 -14.55 -9.10 2.82
C ARG A 168 -15.40 -7.98 2.25
N ASP A 169 -16.69 -8.26 2.08
CA ASP A 169 -17.68 -7.23 1.82
C ASP A 169 -17.79 -6.33 3.05
N MET A 170 -17.70 -5.03 2.83
CA MET A 170 -17.76 -4.03 3.87
C MET A 170 -18.58 -2.83 3.42
N GLU A 171 -19.30 -2.25 4.37
CA GLU A 171 -20.04 -1.01 4.19
C GLU A 171 -19.36 0.13 4.96
N PHE A 172 -19.33 1.31 4.35
CA PHE A 172 -18.75 2.51 4.93
C PHE A 172 -19.74 3.67 4.81
N ASN A 173 -20.21 4.18 5.96
CA ASN A 173 -21.11 5.32 5.99
C ASN A 173 -20.32 6.63 5.79
N LEU A 174 -20.29 7.14 4.56
CA LEU A 174 -19.55 8.37 4.23
C LEU A 174 -20.21 9.63 4.82
N LYS A 175 -21.50 9.57 5.18
CA LYS A 175 -22.25 10.69 5.76
C LYS A 175 -21.85 10.96 7.21
N ARG A 176 -21.57 9.92 8.01
CA ARG A 176 -21.09 10.04 9.40
C ARG A 176 -19.64 10.51 9.49
N ALA A 177 -18.89 10.37 8.40
CA ALA A 177 -17.50 10.76 8.30
C ALA A 177 -17.35 12.26 8.00
N GLY A 178 -17.33 13.12 9.04
CA GLY A 178 -17.35 14.58 8.87
C GLY A 178 -16.33 15.12 7.85
N LEU A 179 -15.06 14.68 7.93
CA LEU A 179 -14.04 15.09 6.96
C LEU A 179 -14.33 14.60 5.54
N VAL A 180 -14.98 13.45 5.37
CA VAL A 180 -15.31 12.90 4.04
C VAL A 180 -16.54 13.60 3.47
N ALA A 181 -17.58 13.78 4.30
CA ALA A 181 -18.80 14.49 3.92
C ALA A 181 -18.51 15.92 3.44
N GLU A 182 -17.59 16.64 4.10
CA GLU A 182 -17.11 17.95 3.66
C GLU A 182 -16.55 17.93 2.22
N GLU A 183 -15.78 16.91 1.86
CA GLU A 183 -15.20 16.81 0.51
C GLU A 183 -16.22 16.33 -0.52
N ILE A 184 -17.07 15.36 -0.17
CA ILE A 184 -18.13 14.87 -1.06
C ILE A 184 -19.10 15.98 -1.42
N ASN A 185 -19.50 16.81 -0.45
CA ASN A 185 -20.42 17.93 -0.67
C ASN A 185 -19.85 19.00 -1.60
N ARG A 186 -18.53 19.07 -1.77
CA ARG A 186 -17.88 19.96 -2.74
C ARG A 186 -17.90 19.42 -4.16
N VAL A 187 -18.07 18.11 -4.34
CA VAL A 187 -18.19 17.49 -5.65
C VAL A 187 -19.64 17.60 -6.12
N PRO A 188 -19.94 18.37 -7.19
CA PRO A 188 -21.30 18.49 -7.73
C PRO A 188 -21.84 17.11 -8.14
N LEU A 189 -23.13 16.87 -7.95
CA LEU A 189 -23.77 15.59 -8.31
C LEU A 189 -23.51 15.20 -9.78
N SER A 190 -23.51 16.17 -10.69
CA SER A 190 -23.22 15.94 -12.12
C SER A 190 -21.79 15.44 -12.40
N ARG A 191 -20.87 15.59 -11.44
CA ARG A 191 -19.48 15.11 -11.52
C ARG A 191 -19.24 13.81 -10.75
N ARG A 192 -20.27 13.26 -10.09
CA ARG A 192 -20.19 12.00 -9.35
C ARG A 192 -20.42 10.79 -10.27
N VAL A 193 -19.57 10.66 -11.28
CA VAL A 193 -19.61 9.57 -12.26
C VAL A 193 -18.22 8.95 -12.39
N GLY A 194 -18.14 7.62 -12.44
CA GLY A 194 -16.88 6.90 -12.58
C GLY A 194 -16.03 6.92 -11.30
N PRO A 195 -14.69 6.98 -11.41
CA PRO A 195 -13.78 6.98 -10.26
C PRO A 195 -13.98 8.20 -9.37
N MET A 196 -13.91 7.99 -8.05
CA MET A 196 -13.99 9.09 -7.08
C MET A 196 -12.70 9.93 -7.04
N ILE A 197 -11.54 9.28 -7.23
CA ILE A 197 -10.23 9.90 -7.06
C ILE A 197 -9.53 9.99 -8.42
N VAL A 198 -9.72 11.12 -9.11
CA VAL A 198 -9.15 11.39 -10.44
C VAL A 198 -8.07 12.48 -10.37
N CYS A 199 -7.02 12.34 -11.15
CA CYS A 199 -6.00 13.38 -11.31
C CYS A 199 -6.58 14.55 -12.10
N GLU A 200 -6.53 15.75 -11.51
CA GLU A 200 -7.11 16.96 -12.08
C GLU A 200 -6.47 17.35 -13.42
N PHE A 201 -5.22 16.94 -13.66
CA PHE A 201 -4.48 17.25 -14.89
C PHE A 201 -4.81 16.30 -16.04
N SER A 202 -4.97 15.01 -15.77
CA SER A 202 -5.16 13.99 -16.80
C SER A 202 -6.61 13.56 -16.98
N GLY A 203 -7.50 13.87 -16.01
CA GLY A 203 -8.86 13.34 -15.96
C GLY A 203 -8.93 11.83 -15.71
N LEU A 204 -7.77 11.17 -15.49
CA LEU A 204 -7.65 9.74 -15.24
C LEU A 204 -7.33 9.48 -13.76
N PRO A 205 -7.64 8.29 -13.23
CA PRO A 205 -7.20 7.90 -11.89
C PRO A 205 -5.70 8.04 -11.69
N TRP A 206 -5.31 8.42 -10.47
CA TRP A 206 -3.90 8.56 -10.13
C TRP A 206 -3.16 7.22 -10.26
N SER A 207 -1.89 7.27 -10.67
CA SER A 207 -0.99 6.13 -10.46
C SER A 207 -0.53 6.11 -9.00
N GLY A 208 -0.29 4.91 -8.44
CA GLY A 208 0.13 4.81 -7.04
C GLY A 208 1.44 5.55 -6.75
N ASN A 209 2.37 5.56 -7.71
CA ASN A 209 3.64 6.28 -7.56
C ASN A 209 3.45 7.81 -7.60
N GLU A 210 2.68 8.31 -8.57
CA GLU A 210 2.46 9.76 -8.69
C GLU A 210 1.61 10.29 -7.54
N TYR A 211 0.59 9.56 -7.12
CA TYR A 211 -0.22 9.90 -5.94
C TYR A 211 0.66 10.02 -4.70
N ARG A 212 1.52 9.03 -4.40
CA ARG A 212 2.43 9.09 -3.24
C ARG A 212 3.38 10.28 -3.30
N ARG A 213 3.92 10.60 -4.47
CA ARG A 213 4.81 11.75 -4.69
C ARG A 213 4.08 13.07 -4.45
N LYS A 214 2.88 13.23 -5.02
CA LYS A 214 2.07 14.45 -4.89
C LYS A 214 1.55 14.63 -3.47
N TRP A 215 1.07 13.55 -2.87
CA TRP A 215 0.68 13.53 -1.46
C TRP A 215 1.84 13.96 -0.55
N ARG A 216 3.06 13.47 -0.78
CA ARG A 216 4.22 13.90 0.00
C ARG A 216 4.49 15.40 -0.17
N LYS A 217 4.39 15.92 -1.39
CA LYS A 217 4.53 17.36 -1.65
C LYS A 217 3.49 18.19 -0.88
N VAL A 218 2.24 17.72 -0.81
CA VAL A 218 1.20 18.35 0.01
C VAL A 218 1.54 18.27 1.49
N ALA A 219 1.90 17.08 1.99
CA ALA A 219 2.22 16.84 3.39
C ALA A 219 3.40 17.71 3.87
N ASP A 220 4.48 17.79 3.08
CA ASP A 220 5.64 18.64 3.39
C ASP A 220 5.24 20.12 3.46
N LYS A 221 4.37 20.58 2.54
CA LYS A 221 3.86 21.96 2.54
C LYS A 221 2.93 22.23 3.72
N ALA A 222 2.18 21.22 4.17
CA ALA A 222 1.30 21.26 5.33
C ALA A 222 2.07 21.13 6.67
N GLY A 223 3.40 21.00 6.65
CA GLY A 223 4.22 20.86 7.86
C GLY A 223 4.15 19.48 8.51
N VAL A 224 3.66 18.46 7.81
CA VAL A 224 3.56 17.09 8.33
C VAL A 224 4.96 16.45 8.37
N PRO A 225 5.36 15.84 9.50
CA PRO A 225 6.66 15.19 9.63
C PRO A 225 6.94 14.13 8.54
N LYS A 226 8.21 14.00 8.15
CA LYS A 226 8.64 13.11 7.05
C LYS A 226 8.44 11.63 7.36
N ASP A 227 8.47 11.27 8.64
CA ASP A 227 8.25 9.92 9.10
C ASP A 227 6.77 9.52 9.01
N VAL A 228 5.82 10.45 9.14
CA VAL A 228 4.38 10.18 8.90
C VAL A 228 4.15 9.80 7.44
N LYS A 229 3.65 8.60 7.18
CA LYS A 229 3.39 8.07 5.82
C LYS A 229 1.91 7.87 5.55
N ASN A 230 1.53 8.11 4.29
CA ASN A 230 0.18 7.85 3.78
C ASN A 230 -0.26 6.35 3.88
N ALA A 231 0.68 5.42 4.05
CA ALA A 231 0.37 4.00 4.20
C ALA A 231 -0.07 3.59 5.62
N GLU A 232 0.19 4.43 6.64
CA GLU A 232 0.22 3.99 8.04
C GLU A 232 -1.04 4.28 8.86
N ILE A 233 -2.14 4.64 8.22
CA ILE A 233 -3.43 4.82 8.90
C ILE A 233 -3.93 3.48 9.50
N ARG A 234 -3.37 2.35 9.07
CA ARG A 234 -3.76 0.98 9.47
C ARG A 234 -3.39 0.54 10.89
N LYS A 235 -2.54 1.25 11.64
CA LYS A 235 -1.98 0.70 12.89
C LYS A 235 -2.78 0.97 14.17
N SER A 236 -4.06 1.32 14.07
CA SER A 236 -4.99 1.36 15.21
C SER A 236 -6.42 1.04 14.79
N ALA A 237 -6.80 -0.22 14.98
CA ALA A 237 -8.17 -0.62 15.31
C ALA A 237 -8.06 -1.80 16.29
N ASP A 238 -7.30 -1.55 17.36
CA ASP A 238 -7.37 -2.33 18.59
C ASP A 238 -7.53 -1.30 19.71
N SER A 239 -8.69 -0.67 19.67
CA SER A 239 -9.26 0.16 20.73
C SER A 239 -10.76 -0.02 20.58
N SER A 240 -11.31 -0.77 21.53
CA SER A 240 -12.71 -0.87 21.87
C SER A 240 -13.49 0.42 21.61
N GLU A 241 -14.17 0.48 20.49
CA GLU A 241 -15.40 1.26 20.35
C GLU A 241 -16.26 0.52 19.34
N SER A 242 -17.24 -0.18 19.91
CA SER A 242 -18.32 -0.87 19.26
C SER A 242 -19.16 0.12 18.46
N ASP A 243 -18.85 0.30 17.18
CA ASP A 243 -19.85 0.65 16.20
C ASP A 243 -20.41 -0.65 15.64
N GLU A 244 -21.66 -0.90 16.00
CA GLU A 244 -22.51 -2.01 15.63
C GLU A 244 -22.33 -2.41 14.15
N VAL A 245 -21.79 -3.60 13.94
CA VAL A 245 -21.89 -4.32 12.68
C VAL A 245 -23.24 -5.03 12.72
N GLU A 246 -24.30 -4.33 12.34
CA GLU A 246 -25.58 -4.95 12.04
C GLU A 246 -25.58 -5.43 10.58
N GLY A 247 -25.90 -6.71 10.38
CA GLY A 247 -26.32 -7.23 9.08
C GLY A 247 -25.31 -8.10 8.35
N THR A 248 -25.06 -9.30 8.86
CA THR A 248 -24.83 -10.45 7.98
C THR A 248 -26.20 -10.88 7.47
N PHE A 249 -26.44 -10.84 6.15
CA PHE A 249 -27.56 -11.57 5.55
C PHE A 249 -27.00 -12.60 4.57
N GLU A 250 -27.67 -13.74 4.59
CA GLU A 250 -27.37 -15.05 3.99
C GLU A 250 -26.99 -15.02 2.51
#